data_AF-A0A1Y6FWD8-F1
#
_entry.id   AF-A0A1Y6FWD8-F1
#
_cell.length_a   1.000
_cell.length_b   1.000
_cell.length_c   1.000
_cell.angle_alpha   90.00
_cell.angle_beta   90.00
_cell.angle_gamma   90.00
#
_symmetry.space_group_name_H-M   'P 1'
#
loop_
_entity.id
_entity.type
_entity.pdbx_description
1 polymer ?
#
loop_
_entity_poly.entity_id
_entity_poly.type
_entity_poly.pdbx_seq_one_letter_code
_entity_poly.pdbx_strand_id
1 'polypeptide(L)'
;MYDFFEYSTDVLSNDPAVRLERRFINYLISFPFARSEFDGPDTKEDAKEAAIRKRKLEVERLRQQERDRKKKSMQRYQDRVSFELHETIYERITAALNDEEEVKARTIPMPENLPLLIDTINTRAASLAAIEELSNKMTWLHEGVLRVVNNPPFSTRRKASEIKVESYRLAMGFVGTENMRTLVPAYALQNWLPYSTRPFSMFRRKIWDHSLATANLAFVLAERRGLKQPDMAYTLGMFHELGKIALMKLYLRIFDEVQQKAVIATVNDSNAEKHNALRTLIPDEQFLRDLMLEQDKRATQIVVAGWDLKRVPLSQHLLSFVEAKDYDDLSDYAQILAQANAYSEFRMLKEIGMVEAEEAKHLFTRYKFDKTMLADLREVSLKNIRITVPES
;
A
#
# COMPACT_ATOMS: atom_id res chain seq x y z
N MET A 1 -17.04 3.88 -14.82
CA MET A 1 -17.64 2.89 -13.90
C MET A 1 -17.35 1.53 -14.50
N TYR A 2 -16.78 0.63 -13.71
CA TYR A 2 -16.32 -0.68 -14.15
C TYR A 2 -17.25 -1.73 -13.50
N ASP A 3 -18.16 -2.29 -14.28
CA ASP A 3 -19.18 -3.24 -13.83
C ASP A 3 -18.68 -4.70 -13.79
N PHE A 4 -17.42 -4.92 -14.18
CA PHE A 4 -16.76 -6.23 -14.20
C PHE A 4 -16.04 -6.61 -12.89
N PHE A 5 -15.95 -5.71 -11.91
CA PHE A 5 -15.50 -6.08 -10.55
C PHE A 5 -16.63 -6.78 -9.79
N GLU A 6 -16.32 -7.83 -9.03
CA GLU A 6 -17.34 -8.65 -8.34
C GLU A 6 -18.12 -7.86 -7.29
N TYR A 7 -17.49 -6.84 -6.71
CA TYR A 7 -18.10 -5.94 -5.76
C TYR A 7 -18.35 -4.60 -6.43
N SER A 8 -19.62 -4.23 -6.62
CA SER A 8 -19.97 -2.85 -6.99
C SER A 8 -19.48 -1.91 -5.89
N THR A 9 -18.39 -1.21 -6.16
CA THR A 9 -17.85 -0.19 -5.25
C THR A 9 -18.71 1.09 -5.23
N ASP A 10 -19.77 1.15 -6.05
CA ASP A 10 -20.68 2.30 -6.14
C ASP A 10 -21.65 2.39 -4.96
N VAL A 11 -22.06 1.26 -4.39
CA VAL A 11 -22.87 1.27 -3.16
C VAL A 11 -21.91 1.41 -2.00
N LEU A 12 -21.80 2.64 -1.47
CA LEU A 12 -21.15 2.87 -0.18
C LEU A 12 -21.72 1.88 0.82
N SER A 13 -20.88 0.95 1.28
CA SER A 13 -21.27 0.03 2.34
C SER A 13 -21.84 0.82 3.51
N ASN A 14 -22.95 0.35 4.07
CA ASN A 14 -23.51 0.94 5.27
C ASN A 14 -22.57 0.75 6.47
N ASP A 15 -21.63 -0.20 6.41
CA ASP A 15 -20.59 -0.42 7.42
C ASP A 15 -19.53 0.72 7.36
N PRO A 16 -19.42 1.54 8.43
CA PRO A 16 -18.39 2.58 8.53
C PRO A 16 -16.95 2.08 8.39
N ALA A 17 -16.63 0.87 8.85
CA ALA A 17 -15.28 0.33 8.74
C ALA A 17 -14.90 0.06 7.28
N VAL A 18 -15.83 -0.48 6.48
CA VAL A 18 -15.62 -0.71 5.04
C VAL A 18 -15.47 0.63 4.29
N ARG A 19 -16.22 1.66 4.69
CA ARG A 19 -16.03 3.01 4.11
C ARG A 19 -14.67 3.60 4.45
N LEU A 20 -14.15 3.36 5.66
CA LEU A 20 -12.81 3.82 6.05
C LEU A 20 -11.71 3.11 5.26
N GLU A 21 -11.81 1.79 5.05
CA GLU A 21 -10.86 1.02 4.21
C GLU A 21 -10.84 1.57 2.78
N ARG A 22 -12.01 1.76 2.16
CA ARG A 22 -12.12 2.40 0.83
C ARG A 22 -11.49 3.79 0.81
N ARG A 23 -11.79 4.62 1.81
CA ARG A 23 -11.27 5.99 1.91
C ARG A 23 -9.75 6.00 2.09
N PHE A 24 -9.22 5.04 2.84
CA PHE A 24 -7.81 4.85 3.02
C PHE A 24 -7.11 4.47 1.71
N ILE A 25 -7.68 3.53 0.94
CA ILE A 25 -7.15 3.17 -0.39
C ILE A 25 -7.18 4.37 -1.35
N ASN A 26 -8.27 5.15 -1.37
CA ASN A 26 -8.30 6.40 -2.13
C ASN A 26 -7.14 7.31 -1.73
N TYR A 27 -6.91 7.46 -0.42
CA TYR A 27 -5.81 8.27 0.11
C TYR A 27 -4.45 7.71 -0.32
N LEU A 28 -4.22 6.39 -0.29
CA LEU A 28 -2.98 5.78 -0.77
C LEU A 28 -2.70 6.16 -2.24
N ILE A 29 -3.73 6.14 -3.08
CA ILE A 29 -3.64 6.48 -4.52
C ILE A 29 -3.36 7.98 -4.70
N SER A 30 -4.22 8.84 -4.14
CA SER A 30 -4.19 10.28 -4.39
C SER A 30 -5.01 11.06 -3.37
N PHE A 31 -4.46 12.16 -2.84
CA PHE A 31 -5.19 12.99 -1.87
C PHE A 31 -6.38 13.74 -2.51
N PRO A 32 -6.24 14.38 -3.69
CA PRO A 32 -7.39 14.96 -4.39
C PRO A 32 -8.54 13.97 -4.61
N PHE A 33 -8.22 12.74 -5.02
CA PHE A 33 -9.18 11.67 -5.23
C PHE A 33 -9.92 11.27 -3.95
N ALA A 34 -9.18 11.09 -2.85
CA ALA A 34 -9.77 10.79 -1.55
C ALA A 34 -10.70 11.91 -1.09
N ARG A 35 -10.30 13.17 -1.30
CA ARG A 35 -11.06 14.34 -0.89
C ARG A 35 -12.33 14.54 -1.70
N SER A 36 -12.28 14.39 -3.04
CA SER A 36 -13.48 14.53 -3.89
C SER A 36 -14.57 13.53 -3.53
N GLU A 37 -14.19 12.33 -3.09
CA GLU A 37 -15.13 11.30 -2.64
C GLU A 37 -15.65 11.55 -1.21
N PHE A 38 -14.85 12.22 -0.36
CA PHE A 38 -15.21 12.48 1.05
C PHE A 38 -16.08 13.73 1.22
N ASP A 39 -15.70 14.84 0.59
CA ASP A 39 -16.45 16.11 0.66
C ASP A 39 -17.79 16.02 -0.11
N GLY A 40 -17.96 14.98 -0.93
CA GLY A 40 -19.05 14.86 -1.89
C GLY A 40 -18.89 15.87 -3.04
N PRO A 41 -19.80 15.90 -4.02
CA PRO A 41 -19.78 16.96 -5.02
C PRO A 41 -20.05 18.29 -4.34
N ASP A 42 -18.98 19.09 -4.19
CA ASP A 42 -18.97 20.42 -3.61
C ASP A 42 -19.82 21.36 -4.49
N THR A 43 -21.14 21.29 -4.33
CA THR A 43 -22.15 21.90 -5.21
C THR A 43 -22.44 23.35 -4.85
N LYS A 44 -21.50 24.07 -4.23
CA LYS A 44 -21.75 25.43 -3.75
C LYS A 44 -20.83 26.51 -4.31
N GLU A 45 -19.65 26.19 -4.84
CA GLU A 45 -18.79 27.19 -5.50
C GLU A 45 -18.99 27.23 -7.02
N ASP A 46 -19.04 26.08 -7.69
CA ASP A 46 -19.31 26.02 -9.14
C ASP A 46 -20.73 26.50 -9.51
N ALA A 47 -21.71 26.29 -8.63
CA ALA A 47 -23.08 26.77 -8.80
C ALA A 47 -23.20 28.30 -8.64
N LYS A 48 -22.34 28.91 -7.80
CA LYS A 48 -22.31 30.36 -7.58
C LYS A 48 -21.60 31.10 -8.70
N GLU A 49 -20.51 30.54 -9.26
CA GLU A 49 -19.85 31.13 -10.43
C GLU A 49 -20.69 31.01 -11.72
N ALA A 50 -21.44 29.91 -11.88
CA ALA A 50 -22.36 29.73 -13.00
C ALA A 50 -23.56 30.71 -12.98
N ALA A 51 -24.03 31.10 -11.79
CA ALA A 51 -25.15 32.03 -11.63
C ALA A 51 -24.79 33.48 -11.97
N ILE A 52 -23.53 33.89 -11.81
CA ILE A 52 -23.05 35.26 -12.06
C ILE A 52 -22.89 35.55 -13.57
N ARG A 53 -22.80 34.53 -14.42
CA ARG A 53 -22.49 34.67 -15.86
C ARG A 53 -23.70 34.88 -16.77
N LYS A 54 -24.82 35.40 -16.26
CA LYS A 54 -26.10 35.45 -16.99
C LYS A 54 -26.53 36.87 -17.39
N ARG A 55 -25.84 37.43 -18.39
CA ARG A 55 -26.43 38.39 -19.35
C ARG A 55 -25.56 38.50 -20.60
N LYS A 56 -25.84 37.65 -21.61
CA LYS A 56 -25.27 37.75 -22.96
C LYS A 56 -26.27 37.26 -24.02
N LEU A 57 -26.15 37.80 -25.23
CA LEU A 57 -27.06 37.69 -26.38
C LEU A 57 -27.25 36.24 -26.85
N GLU A 58 -28.42 35.96 -27.44
CA GLU A 58 -28.90 34.63 -27.84
C GLU A 58 -27.93 33.82 -28.73
N VAL A 59 -27.19 34.51 -29.59
CA VAL A 59 -26.16 33.91 -30.48
C VAL A 59 -24.98 33.32 -29.71
N GLU A 60 -24.62 33.91 -28.56
CA GLU A 60 -23.51 33.42 -27.72
C GLU A 60 -23.94 32.19 -26.90
N ARG A 61 -25.23 32.10 -26.55
CA ARG A 61 -25.81 30.91 -25.89
C ARG A 61 -25.83 29.70 -26.81
N LEU A 62 -26.23 29.87 -28.07
CA LEU A 62 -26.26 28.76 -29.04
C LEU A 62 -24.84 28.22 -29.30
N ARG A 63 -23.85 29.10 -29.48
CA ARG A 63 -22.44 28.70 -29.63
C ARG A 63 -21.89 28.00 -28.39
N GLN A 64 -22.27 28.44 -27.19
CA GLN A 64 -21.88 27.78 -25.94
C GLN A 64 -22.52 26.39 -25.83
N GLN A 65 -23.82 26.27 -26.11
CA GLN A 65 -24.52 24.97 -26.08
C GLN A 65 -23.95 23.98 -27.09
N GLU A 66 -23.59 24.42 -28.30
CA GLU A 66 -22.92 23.55 -29.29
C GLU A 66 -21.54 23.10 -28.82
N ARG A 67 -20.75 24.00 -28.22
CA ARG A 67 -19.45 23.65 -27.62
C ARG A 67 -19.61 22.65 -26.48
N ASP A 68 -20.59 22.86 -25.60
CA ASP A 68 -20.88 21.99 -24.47
C ASP A 68 -21.35 20.61 -24.94
N ARG A 69 -22.20 20.54 -25.99
CA ARG A 69 -22.63 19.29 -26.61
C ARG A 69 -21.46 18.52 -27.23
N LYS A 70 -20.60 19.20 -28.00
CA LYS A 70 -19.38 18.60 -28.57
C LYS A 70 -18.44 18.09 -27.49
N LYS A 71 -18.22 18.87 -26.43
CA LYS A 71 -17.40 18.47 -25.27
C LYS A 71 -17.97 17.23 -24.58
N LYS A 72 -19.28 17.20 -24.31
CA LYS A 72 -19.96 16.04 -23.71
C LYS A 72 -19.87 14.79 -24.60
N SER A 73 -20.01 14.96 -25.91
CA SER A 73 -19.88 13.85 -26.86
C SER A 73 -18.47 13.27 -26.87
N MET A 74 -17.45 14.14 -26.92
CA MET A 74 -16.04 13.73 -26.86
C MET A 74 -15.72 13.06 -25.53
N GLN A 75 -16.21 13.58 -24.40
CA GLN A 75 -16.02 12.97 -23.08
C GLN A 75 -16.62 11.56 -23.05
N ARG A 76 -17.89 11.39 -23.47
CA ARG A 76 -18.53 10.06 -23.53
C ARG A 76 -17.77 9.08 -24.40
N TYR A 77 -17.19 9.55 -25.51
CA TYR A 77 -16.37 8.72 -26.37
C TYR A 77 -15.07 8.28 -25.66
N GLN A 78 -14.38 9.21 -25.01
CA GLN A 78 -13.18 8.90 -24.21
C GLN A 78 -13.51 7.94 -23.06
N ASP A 79 -14.61 8.14 -22.36
CA ASP A 79 -15.06 7.26 -21.27
C ASP A 79 -15.30 5.84 -21.79
N ARG A 80 -15.94 5.69 -22.96
CA ARG A 80 -16.15 4.38 -23.61
C ARG A 80 -14.84 3.71 -24.00
N VAL A 81 -13.92 4.44 -24.64
CA VAL A 81 -12.60 3.92 -25.01
C VAL A 81 -11.79 3.52 -23.78
N SER A 82 -11.87 4.32 -22.71
CA SER A 82 -11.26 3.99 -21.41
C SER A 82 -11.86 2.71 -20.84
N PHE A 83 -13.18 2.56 -20.86
CA PHE A 83 -13.87 1.37 -20.38
C PHE A 83 -13.44 0.11 -21.12
N GLU A 84 -13.49 0.10 -22.45
CA GLU A 84 -13.04 -1.03 -23.30
C GLU A 84 -11.59 -1.42 -23.00
N LEU A 85 -10.71 -0.42 -22.82
CA LEU A 85 -9.30 -0.67 -22.50
C LEU A 85 -9.14 -1.34 -21.12
N HIS A 86 -9.87 -0.85 -20.12
CA HIS A 86 -9.77 -1.33 -18.75
C HIS A 86 -10.41 -2.70 -18.54
N GLU A 87 -11.43 -3.06 -19.32
CA GLU A 87 -11.96 -4.42 -19.38
C GLU A 87 -10.86 -5.41 -19.80
N THR A 88 -10.13 -5.10 -20.89
CA THR A 88 -8.99 -5.92 -21.33
C THR A 88 -7.87 -5.96 -20.29
N ILE A 89 -7.60 -4.84 -19.61
CA ILE A 89 -6.58 -4.77 -18.56
C ILE A 89 -6.98 -5.65 -17.37
N TYR A 90 -8.24 -5.59 -16.94
CA TYR A 90 -8.78 -6.40 -15.85
C TYR A 90 -8.64 -7.89 -16.15
N GLU A 91 -9.06 -8.35 -17.33
CA GLU A 91 -8.91 -9.74 -17.76
C GLU A 91 -7.46 -10.23 -17.66
N ARG A 92 -6.51 -9.40 -18.13
CA ARG A 92 -5.07 -9.75 -18.07
C ARG A 92 -4.51 -9.74 -16.65
N ILE A 93 -4.94 -8.81 -15.80
CA ILE A 93 -4.53 -8.77 -14.40
C ILE A 93 -5.04 -10.01 -13.68
N THR A 94 -6.32 -10.35 -13.85
CA THR A 94 -6.95 -11.52 -13.23
C THR A 94 -6.30 -12.81 -13.71
N ALA A 95 -6.00 -12.93 -15.00
CA ALA A 95 -5.24 -14.06 -15.53
C ALA A 95 -3.84 -14.15 -14.91
N ALA A 96 -3.11 -13.04 -14.80
CA ALA A 96 -1.79 -13.01 -14.18
C ALA A 96 -1.83 -13.34 -12.67
N LEU A 97 -2.88 -12.95 -11.94
CA LEU A 97 -3.06 -13.30 -10.52
C LEU A 97 -3.41 -14.78 -10.32
N ASN A 98 -3.98 -15.43 -11.32
CA ASN A 98 -4.25 -16.88 -11.30
C ASN A 98 -2.99 -17.71 -11.62
N ASP A 99 -1.95 -17.11 -12.21
CA ASP A 99 -0.63 -17.71 -12.38
C ASP A 99 0.29 -17.30 -11.23
N GLU A 100 0.35 -18.12 -10.19
CA GLU A 100 1.17 -17.83 -9.00
C GLU A 100 2.65 -17.63 -9.34
N GLU A 101 3.19 -18.34 -10.33
CA GLU A 101 4.59 -18.23 -10.72
C GLU A 101 4.86 -16.89 -11.41
N GLU A 102 3.91 -16.40 -12.22
CA GLU A 102 4.00 -15.06 -12.80
C GLU A 102 4.02 -13.99 -11.70
N VAL A 103 3.14 -14.09 -10.70
CA VAL A 103 3.09 -13.15 -9.58
C VAL A 103 4.42 -13.14 -8.82
N LYS A 104 4.93 -14.32 -8.44
CA LYS A 104 6.18 -14.48 -7.69
C LYS A 104 7.39 -13.93 -8.45
N ALA A 105 7.49 -14.25 -9.74
CA ALA A 105 8.67 -13.88 -10.54
C ALA A 105 8.67 -12.41 -10.96
N ARG A 106 7.49 -11.81 -11.25
CA ARG A 106 7.43 -10.52 -11.95
C ARG A 106 7.01 -9.32 -11.10
N THR A 107 6.34 -9.52 -9.96
CA THR A 107 5.83 -8.39 -9.16
C THR A 107 6.75 -8.04 -8.00
N ILE A 108 7.05 -9.02 -7.15
CA ILE A 108 7.87 -8.88 -5.94
C ILE A 108 8.85 -10.07 -5.90
N PRO A 109 9.92 -10.02 -6.71
CA PRO A 109 10.92 -11.07 -6.72
C PRO A 109 11.63 -11.12 -5.37
N MET A 110 11.68 -12.31 -4.79
CA MET A 110 12.36 -12.56 -3.53
C MET A 110 13.86 -12.74 -3.78
N PRO A 111 14.75 -11.96 -3.14
CA PRO A 111 16.18 -12.24 -3.19
C PRO A 111 16.47 -13.63 -2.63
N GLU A 112 17.35 -14.39 -3.30
CA GLU A 112 17.64 -15.82 -3.03
C GLU A 112 17.81 -16.15 -1.53
N ASN A 113 18.61 -15.36 -0.81
CA ASN A 113 18.91 -15.62 0.61
C ASN A 113 17.96 -14.91 1.58
N LEU A 114 17.04 -14.07 1.12
CA LEU A 114 16.19 -13.28 2.03
C LEU A 114 15.21 -14.13 2.85
N PRO A 115 14.56 -15.19 2.30
CA PRO A 115 13.68 -16.05 3.10
C PRO A 115 14.44 -16.69 4.26
N LEU A 116 15.61 -17.27 3.95
CA LEU A 116 16.48 -17.90 4.94
C LEU A 116 17.01 -16.88 5.96
N LEU A 117 17.31 -15.65 5.53
CA LEU A 117 17.69 -14.57 6.45
C LEU A 117 16.56 -14.22 7.42
N ILE A 118 15.33 -14.04 6.92
CA ILE A 118 14.14 -13.75 7.75
C ILE A 118 13.88 -14.89 8.74
N ASP A 119 13.98 -16.14 8.31
CA ASP A 119 13.85 -17.29 9.20
C ASP A 119 14.96 -17.30 10.26
N THR A 120 16.20 -17.02 9.86
CA THR A 120 17.37 -17.07 10.74
C THR A 120 17.31 -16.01 11.82
N ILE A 121 17.03 -14.75 11.47
CA ILE A 121 16.98 -13.64 12.44
C ILE A 121 15.89 -13.83 13.50
N ASN A 122 14.81 -14.54 13.17
CA ASN A 122 13.71 -14.86 14.08
C ASN A 122 13.99 -16.08 14.98
N THR A 123 15.17 -16.69 14.89
CA THR A 123 15.61 -17.73 15.83
C THR A 123 16.40 -17.17 17.01
N ARG A 124 16.38 -17.87 18.14
CA ARG A 124 17.23 -17.54 19.30
C ARG A 124 18.72 -17.77 19.06
N ALA A 125 19.08 -18.58 18.06
CA ALA A 125 20.46 -18.94 17.74
C ALA A 125 21.08 -18.07 16.64
N ALA A 126 20.39 -17.01 16.19
CA ALA A 126 20.88 -16.11 15.16
C ALA A 126 22.22 -15.47 15.60
N SER A 127 23.27 -15.65 14.80
CA SER A 127 24.57 -15.01 15.01
C SER A 127 24.80 -13.91 13.96
N LEU A 128 25.57 -12.88 14.31
CA LEU A 128 25.93 -11.82 13.36
C LEU A 128 26.69 -12.37 12.14
N ALA A 129 27.50 -13.41 12.33
CA ALA A 129 28.22 -14.05 11.23
C ALA A 129 27.27 -14.72 10.22
N ALA A 130 26.22 -15.41 10.70
CA ALA A 130 25.22 -16.02 9.83
C ALA A 130 24.41 -14.95 9.07
N ILE A 131 24.06 -13.86 9.75
CA ILE A 131 23.37 -12.71 9.13
C ILE A 131 24.25 -12.10 8.02
N GLU A 132 25.53 -11.88 8.29
CA GLU A 132 26.49 -11.34 7.33
C GLU A 132 26.63 -12.20 6.07
N GLU A 133 26.73 -13.51 6.25
CA GLU A 133 26.85 -14.47 5.15
C GLU A 133 25.59 -14.46 4.27
N LEU A 134 24.41 -14.52 4.90
CA LEU A 134 23.13 -14.53 4.19
C LEU A 134 22.85 -13.19 3.48
N SER A 135 23.33 -12.07 4.04
CA SER A 135 23.12 -10.74 3.46
C SER A 135 24.15 -10.31 2.41
N ASN A 136 25.20 -11.11 2.13
CA ASN A 136 26.39 -10.72 1.37
C ASN A 136 26.11 -10.01 0.01
N LYS A 137 24.97 -10.29 -0.66
CA LYS A 137 24.58 -9.67 -1.94
C LYS A 137 23.47 -8.61 -1.82
N MET A 138 23.05 -8.27 -0.60
CA MET A 138 21.95 -7.34 -0.33
C MET A 138 22.50 -5.94 -0.05
N THR A 139 22.96 -5.24 -1.09
CA THR A 139 23.54 -3.89 -0.96
C THR A 139 22.58 -2.90 -0.30
N TRP A 140 21.29 -2.98 -0.62
CA TRP A 140 20.23 -2.18 0.00
C TRP A 140 20.15 -2.36 1.53
N LEU A 141 20.40 -3.58 2.04
CA LEU A 141 20.41 -3.87 3.47
C LEU A 141 21.68 -3.31 4.11
N HIS A 142 22.83 -3.49 3.47
CA HIS A 142 24.11 -2.99 3.96
C HIS A 142 24.08 -1.46 4.11
N GLU A 143 23.63 -0.75 3.07
CA GLU A 143 23.46 0.70 3.09
C GLU A 143 22.45 1.16 4.14
N GLY A 144 21.34 0.41 4.31
CA GLY A 144 20.35 0.67 5.33
C GLY A 144 20.92 0.60 6.75
N VAL A 145 21.59 -0.51 7.08
CA VAL A 145 22.23 -0.70 8.40
C VAL A 145 23.31 0.35 8.67
N LEU A 146 24.15 0.66 7.68
CA LEU A 146 25.14 1.74 7.79
C LEU A 146 24.47 3.09 8.06
N ARG A 147 23.34 3.37 7.41
CA ARG A 147 22.56 4.60 7.65
C ARG A 147 22.04 4.66 9.08
N VAL A 148 21.52 3.56 9.63
CA VAL A 148 21.02 3.52 11.02
C VAL A 148 22.12 3.85 12.01
N VAL A 149 23.28 3.20 11.90
CA VAL A 149 24.40 3.41 12.82
C VAL A 149 24.96 4.83 12.73
N ASN A 150 24.92 5.42 11.53
CA ASN A 150 25.42 6.77 11.28
C ASN A 150 24.43 7.90 11.59
N ASN A 151 23.21 7.59 12.05
CA ASN A 151 22.22 8.57 12.46
C ASN A 151 21.80 8.38 13.93
N PRO A 152 21.19 9.40 14.57
CA PRO A 152 20.63 9.23 15.91
C PRO A 152 19.57 8.12 15.92
N PRO A 153 19.46 7.36 17.03
CA PRO A 153 20.18 7.52 18.29
C PRO A 153 21.59 6.91 18.32
N PHE A 154 21.94 6.01 17.40
CA PHE A 154 23.24 5.30 17.43
C PHE A 154 24.45 6.22 17.29
N SER A 155 24.37 7.25 16.45
CA SER A 155 25.49 8.20 16.27
C SER A 155 25.78 9.03 17.51
N THR A 156 24.78 9.29 18.36
CA THR A 156 24.92 10.17 19.53
C THR A 156 25.74 9.57 20.67
N ARG A 157 25.94 8.25 20.65
CA ARG A 157 26.80 7.53 21.62
C ARG A 157 28.27 7.57 21.25
N ARG A 158 28.57 7.84 19.97
CA ARG A 158 29.94 7.96 19.49
C ARG A 158 30.45 9.34 19.82
N LYS A 159 31.73 9.45 20.19
CA LYS A 159 32.35 10.76 20.38
C LYS A 159 32.26 11.54 19.07
N ALA A 160 32.04 12.86 19.13
CA ALA A 160 31.96 13.71 17.94
C ALA A 160 33.21 13.63 17.04
N SER A 161 34.34 13.15 17.57
CA SER A 161 35.61 12.91 16.88
C SER A 161 35.72 11.55 16.18
N GLU A 162 34.76 10.63 16.34
CA GLU A 162 34.81 9.30 15.71
C GLU A 162 34.36 9.33 14.25
N ILE A 163 35.11 8.61 13.41
CA ILE A 163 34.87 8.48 11.98
C ILE A 163 33.52 7.76 11.73
N LYS A 164 32.86 8.07 10.61
CA LYS A 164 31.66 7.37 10.16
C LYS A 164 31.92 5.87 10.08
N VAL A 165 30.94 5.06 10.47
CA VAL A 165 31.05 3.59 10.33
C VAL A 165 30.81 3.26 8.87
N GLU A 166 31.80 2.67 8.22
CA GLU A 166 31.76 2.28 6.80
C GLU A 166 31.71 0.76 6.61
N SER A 167 32.13 -0.02 7.62
CA SER A 167 32.10 -1.49 7.58
C SER A 167 30.73 -2.02 8.01
N TYR A 168 30.10 -2.84 7.16
CA TYR A 168 28.84 -3.50 7.46
C TYR A 168 28.93 -4.42 8.70
N ARG A 169 30.02 -5.18 8.82
CA ARG A 169 30.28 -6.03 10.01
C ARG A 169 30.34 -5.21 11.29
N LEU A 170 31.04 -4.07 11.26
CA LEU A 170 31.11 -3.17 12.41
C LEU A 170 29.74 -2.57 12.73
N ALA A 171 28.98 -2.16 11.70
CA ALA A 171 27.65 -1.62 11.86
C ALA A 171 26.68 -2.64 12.50
N MET A 172 26.72 -3.88 12.05
CA MET A 172 25.98 -4.98 12.66
C MET A 172 26.38 -5.23 14.13
N GLY A 173 27.65 -5.05 14.48
CA GLY A 173 28.11 -5.11 15.87
C GLY A 173 27.45 -4.06 16.77
N PHE A 174 27.28 -2.83 16.27
CA PHE A 174 26.57 -1.77 17.00
C PHE A 174 25.05 -2.00 17.08
N VAL A 175 24.47 -2.51 16.01
CA VAL A 175 23.02 -2.74 15.90
C VAL A 175 22.59 -3.98 16.69
N GLY A 176 23.38 -5.04 16.68
CA GLY A 176 23.04 -6.31 17.32
C GLY A 176 22.00 -7.12 16.55
N THR A 177 21.84 -8.39 16.92
CA THR A 177 20.94 -9.33 16.25
C THR A 177 19.46 -8.99 16.47
N GLU A 178 19.11 -8.41 17.61
CA GLU A 178 17.73 -8.05 17.95
C GLU A 178 17.16 -7.00 16.98
N ASN A 179 17.90 -5.91 16.74
CA ASN A 179 17.48 -4.89 15.79
C ASN A 179 17.46 -5.39 14.35
N MET A 180 18.23 -6.42 14.00
CA MET A 180 18.14 -7.00 12.66
C MET A 180 16.76 -7.60 12.37
N ARG A 181 16.01 -8.03 13.40
CA ARG A 181 14.64 -8.52 13.26
C ARG A 181 13.65 -7.46 12.77
N THR A 182 13.92 -6.17 13.05
CA THR A 182 13.10 -5.06 12.55
C THR A 182 13.69 -4.45 11.28
N LEU A 183 15.01 -4.31 11.21
CA LEU A 183 15.69 -3.67 10.08
C LEU A 183 15.59 -4.49 8.78
N VAL A 184 15.70 -5.83 8.84
CA VAL A 184 15.64 -6.67 7.63
C VAL A 184 14.27 -6.58 6.95
N PRO A 185 13.13 -6.80 7.62
CA PRO A 185 11.81 -6.62 6.99
C PRO A 185 11.58 -5.20 6.48
N ALA A 186 12.01 -4.20 7.26
CA ALA A 186 11.85 -2.80 6.89
C ALA A 186 12.58 -2.45 5.59
N TYR A 187 13.86 -2.81 5.48
CA TYR A 187 14.64 -2.54 4.27
C TYR A 187 14.24 -3.42 3.08
N ALA A 188 13.78 -4.64 3.33
CA ALA A 188 13.19 -5.49 2.29
C ALA A 188 11.98 -4.80 1.64
N LEU A 189 11.04 -4.28 2.45
CA LEU A 189 9.90 -3.53 1.93
C LEU A 189 10.36 -2.30 1.14
N GLN A 190 11.32 -1.51 1.65
CA GLN A 190 11.83 -0.34 0.94
C GLN A 190 12.41 -0.69 -0.43
N ASN A 191 13.09 -1.83 -0.53
CA ASN A 191 13.67 -2.33 -1.78
C ASN A 191 12.59 -2.77 -2.79
N TRP A 192 11.46 -3.30 -2.32
CA TRP A 192 10.36 -3.72 -3.19
C TRP A 192 9.44 -2.60 -3.66
N LEU A 193 9.45 -1.46 -2.97
CA LEU A 193 8.67 -0.30 -3.38
C LEU A 193 9.10 0.17 -4.78
N PRO A 194 8.15 0.35 -5.72
CA PRO A 194 8.46 0.78 -7.08
C PRO A 194 9.16 2.15 -7.08
N TYR A 195 10.15 2.33 -7.95
CA TYR A 195 10.88 3.61 -8.07
C TYR A 195 9.96 4.76 -8.50
N SER A 196 9.01 4.46 -9.40
CA SER A 196 8.00 5.40 -9.89
C SER A 196 6.62 4.75 -9.85
N THR A 197 5.63 5.53 -9.41
CA THR A 197 4.21 5.16 -9.38
C THR A 197 3.36 6.15 -10.15
N ARG A 198 3.96 6.94 -11.06
CA ARG A 198 3.21 7.95 -11.83
C ARG A 198 2.01 7.31 -12.55
N PRO A 199 0.81 7.95 -12.50
CA PRO A 199 0.53 9.28 -11.96
C PRO A 199 0.39 9.36 -10.42
N PHE A 200 0.30 8.23 -9.72
CA PHE A 200 0.11 8.07 -8.26
C PHE A 200 1.37 8.32 -7.43
N SER A 201 1.99 9.50 -7.57
CA SER A 201 3.33 9.81 -7.05
C SER A 201 3.54 9.64 -5.54
N MET A 202 2.48 9.78 -4.72
CA MET A 202 2.56 9.66 -3.26
C MET A 202 2.37 8.23 -2.74
N PHE A 203 1.93 7.30 -3.58
CA PHE A 203 1.63 5.92 -3.20
C PHE A 203 2.80 5.26 -2.48
N ARG A 204 4.02 5.36 -3.05
CA ARG A 204 5.23 4.78 -2.46
C ARG A 204 5.46 5.21 -1.01
N ARG A 205 5.35 6.52 -0.74
CA ARG A 205 5.58 7.07 0.59
C ARG A 205 4.47 6.66 1.55
N LYS A 206 3.21 6.72 1.12
CA LYS A 206 2.06 6.38 1.97
C LYS A 206 2.04 4.90 2.35
N ILE A 207 2.35 4.00 1.41
CA ILE A 207 2.51 2.57 1.70
C ILE A 207 3.65 2.35 2.72
N TRP A 208 4.81 2.97 2.52
CA TRP A 208 5.91 2.88 3.47
C TRP A 208 5.49 3.33 4.89
N ASP A 209 4.92 4.53 4.99
CA ASP A 209 4.51 5.12 6.26
C ASP A 209 3.46 4.23 6.96
N HIS A 210 2.52 3.68 6.19
CA HIS A 210 1.48 2.79 6.68
C HIS A 210 2.02 1.44 7.16
N SER A 211 2.82 0.74 6.34
CA SER A 211 3.40 -0.55 6.71
C SER A 211 4.29 -0.44 7.94
N LEU A 212 5.08 0.62 8.05
CA LEU A 212 5.93 0.89 9.22
C LEU A 212 5.09 1.13 10.48
N ALA A 213 4.05 1.97 10.38
CA ALA A 213 3.13 2.23 11.47
C ALA A 213 2.44 0.94 11.94
N THR A 214 1.91 0.16 11.00
CA THR A 214 1.25 -1.13 11.29
C THR A 214 2.22 -2.12 11.92
N ALA A 215 3.46 -2.22 11.45
CA ALA A 215 4.48 -3.10 12.03
C ALA A 215 4.82 -2.73 13.49
N ASN A 216 5.03 -1.44 13.76
CA ASN A 216 5.32 -0.96 15.11
C ASN A 216 4.14 -1.23 16.07
N LEU A 217 2.91 -0.99 15.61
CA LEU A 217 1.69 -1.26 16.38
C LEU A 217 1.50 -2.77 16.61
N ALA A 218 1.72 -3.60 15.59
CA ALA A 218 1.59 -5.04 15.68
C ALA A 218 2.57 -5.64 16.68
N PHE A 219 3.82 -5.15 16.71
CA PHE A 219 4.81 -5.55 17.71
C PHE A 219 4.31 -5.28 19.14
N VAL A 220 3.86 -4.06 19.42
CA VAL A 220 3.40 -3.65 20.76
C VAL A 220 2.14 -4.42 21.18
N LEU A 221 1.22 -4.66 20.24
CA LEU A 221 0.03 -5.47 20.50
C LEU A 221 0.39 -6.93 20.79
N ALA A 222 1.38 -7.49 20.10
CA ALA A 222 1.87 -8.84 20.35
C ALA A 222 2.53 -8.97 21.74
N GLU A 223 3.34 -7.99 22.14
CA GLU A 223 3.90 -7.93 23.50
C GLU A 223 2.78 -7.85 24.55
N ARG A 224 1.82 -6.94 24.35
CA ARG A 224 0.68 -6.77 25.27
C ARG A 224 -0.15 -8.04 25.43
N ARG A 225 -0.37 -8.80 24.35
CA ARG A 225 -1.08 -10.09 24.38
C ARG A 225 -0.21 -11.24 24.90
N GLY A 226 1.07 -11.03 25.16
CA GLY A 226 2.00 -12.07 25.62
C GLY A 226 2.32 -13.12 24.55
N LEU A 227 2.25 -12.77 23.27
CA LEU A 227 2.62 -13.70 22.20
C LEU A 227 4.12 -13.97 22.22
N LYS A 228 4.49 -15.21 21.87
CA LYS A 228 5.89 -15.69 21.96
C LYS A 228 6.87 -14.99 21.01
N GLN A 229 6.39 -14.44 19.89
CA GLN A 229 7.24 -13.85 18.85
C GLN A 229 6.68 -12.50 18.36
N PRO A 230 6.83 -11.41 19.13
CA PRO A 230 6.45 -10.06 18.69
C PRO A 230 7.15 -9.61 17.40
N ASP A 231 8.38 -10.07 17.17
CA ASP A 231 9.14 -9.85 15.92
C ASP A 231 8.42 -10.43 14.67
N MET A 232 7.69 -11.54 14.83
CA MET A 232 6.84 -12.07 13.75
C MET A 232 5.69 -11.12 13.46
N ALA A 233 5.02 -10.58 14.48
CA ALA A 233 3.94 -9.62 14.30
C ALA A 233 4.43 -8.34 13.60
N TYR A 234 5.65 -7.88 13.93
CA TYR A 234 6.30 -6.79 13.22
C TYR A 234 6.52 -7.12 11.74
N THR A 235 7.10 -8.28 11.46
CA THR A 235 7.36 -8.74 10.07
C THR A 235 6.07 -8.86 9.28
N LEU A 236 5.02 -9.42 9.89
CA LEU A 236 3.68 -9.51 9.32
C LEU A 236 3.11 -8.12 9.00
N GLY A 237 3.23 -7.17 9.93
CA GLY A 237 2.84 -5.78 9.71
C GLY A 237 3.65 -5.06 8.63
N MET A 238 4.94 -5.38 8.44
CA MET A 238 5.71 -4.81 7.33
C MET A 238 5.25 -5.35 5.97
N PHE A 239 4.76 -6.59 5.91
CA PHE A 239 4.50 -7.29 4.65
C PHE A 239 3.03 -7.42 4.26
N HIS A 240 2.09 -6.98 5.10
CA HIS A 240 0.66 -7.09 4.80
C HIS A 240 0.20 -6.32 3.53
N GLU A 241 0.95 -5.29 3.12
CA GLU A 241 0.63 -4.43 1.98
C GLU A 241 1.34 -4.81 0.66
N LEU A 242 2.02 -5.96 0.63
CA LEU A 242 2.74 -6.40 -0.57
C LEU A 242 1.80 -6.61 -1.77
N GLY A 243 0.55 -7.03 -1.53
CA GLY A 243 -0.48 -7.15 -2.56
C GLY A 243 -0.77 -5.83 -3.26
N LYS A 244 -0.94 -4.72 -2.51
CA LYS A 244 -1.15 -3.39 -3.12
C LYS A 244 0.07 -2.95 -3.94
N ILE A 245 1.30 -3.27 -3.48
CA ILE A 245 2.52 -3.01 -4.25
C ILE A 245 2.55 -3.84 -5.55
N ALA A 246 2.22 -5.12 -5.48
CA ALA A 246 2.18 -6.02 -6.62
C ALA A 246 1.13 -5.59 -7.65
N LEU A 247 -0.10 -5.29 -7.20
CA LEU A 247 -1.20 -4.81 -8.04
C LEU A 247 -0.86 -3.48 -8.71
N MET A 248 -0.25 -2.53 -7.99
CA MET A 248 0.22 -1.26 -8.58
C MET A 248 1.21 -1.50 -9.73
N LYS A 249 2.24 -2.34 -9.52
CA LYS A 249 3.24 -2.65 -10.56
C LYS A 249 2.60 -3.36 -11.75
N LEU A 250 1.73 -4.33 -11.47
CA LEU A 250 1.05 -5.13 -12.48
C LEU A 250 0.12 -4.27 -13.33
N TYR A 251 -0.67 -3.40 -12.69
CA TYR A 251 -1.57 -2.48 -13.37
C TYR A 251 -0.81 -1.52 -14.28
N LEU A 252 0.21 -0.82 -13.79
CA LEU A 252 0.96 0.15 -14.61
C LEU A 252 1.64 -0.52 -15.81
N ARG A 253 2.18 -1.73 -15.63
CA ARG A 253 2.79 -2.51 -16.71
C ARG A 253 1.75 -2.93 -17.74
N ILE A 254 0.67 -3.58 -17.32
CA ILE A 254 -0.37 -4.09 -18.23
C ILE A 254 -1.09 -2.93 -18.93
N PHE A 255 -1.32 -1.82 -18.23
CA PHE A 255 -1.88 -0.62 -18.82
C PHE A 255 -1.03 -0.13 -19.99
N ASP A 256 0.28 0.04 -19.80
CA ASP A 256 1.20 0.48 -20.86
C ASP A 256 1.22 -0.52 -22.03
N GLU A 257 1.34 -1.82 -21.74
CA GLU A 257 1.33 -2.87 -22.78
C GLU A 257 0.02 -2.91 -23.60
N VAL A 258 -1.14 -2.78 -22.93
CA VAL A 258 -2.46 -2.82 -23.57
C VAL A 258 -2.71 -1.53 -24.35
N GLN A 259 -2.38 -0.37 -23.77
CA GLN A 259 -2.50 0.93 -24.44
C GLN A 259 -1.64 0.99 -25.70
N GLN A 260 -0.36 0.60 -25.63
CA GLN A 260 0.53 0.60 -26.79
C GLN A 260 0.01 -0.29 -27.91
N LYS A 261 -0.42 -1.52 -27.60
CA LYS A 261 -1.01 -2.43 -28.58
C LYS A 261 -2.28 -1.85 -29.21
N ALA A 262 -3.17 -1.26 -28.40
CA ALA A 262 -4.40 -0.64 -28.88
C ALA A 262 -4.11 0.57 -29.80
N VAL A 263 -3.14 1.42 -29.45
CA VAL A 263 -2.72 2.56 -30.27
C VAL A 263 -2.19 2.08 -31.63
N ILE A 264 -1.32 1.06 -31.65
CA ILE A 264 -0.78 0.50 -32.90
C ILE A 264 -1.90 -0.05 -33.79
N ALA A 265 -2.89 -0.74 -33.21
CA ALA A 265 -4.03 -1.27 -33.97
C ALA A 265 -4.83 -0.16 -34.69
N THR A 266 -4.97 1.03 -34.08
CA THR A 266 -5.71 2.14 -34.72
C THR A 266 -5.04 2.71 -35.98
N VAL A 267 -3.73 2.47 -36.19
CA VAL A 267 -3.03 2.87 -37.41
C VAL A 267 -3.57 2.11 -38.62
N ASN A 268 -3.92 0.83 -38.45
CA ASN A 268 -4.48 0.01 -39.50
C ASN A 268 -5.95 0.34 -39.77
N ASP A 269 -6.70 0.74 -38.73
CA ASP A 269 -8.14 1.00 -38.80
C ASP A 269 -8.50 2.44 -39.22
N SER A 270 -7.51 3.30 -39.46
CA SER A 270 -7.67 4.72 -39.85
C SER A 270 -8.59 5.55 -38.91
N ASN A 271 -8.73 5.16 -37.64
CA ASN A 271 -9.60 5.86 -36.67
C ASN A 271 -8.79 6.88 -35.85
N ALA A 272 -8.66 8.10 -36.38
CA ALA A 272 -7.91 9.18 -35.73
C ALA A 272 -8.47 9.59 -34.36
N GLU A 273 -9.79 9.52 -34.16
CA GLU A 273 -10.43 9.88 -32.90
C GLU A 273 -10.13 8.84 -31.81
N LYS A 274 -10.21 7.54 -32.13
CA LYS A 274 -9.80 6.45 -31.22
C LYS A 274 -8.31 6.53 -30.89
N HIS A 275 -7.47 6.74 -31.90
CA HIS A 275 -6.02 6.90 -31.72
C HIS A 275 -5.69 8.02 -30.73
N ASN A 276 -6.29 9.19 -30.91
CA ASN A 276 -6.07 10.34 -30.03
C ASN A 276 -6.59 10.08 -28.61
N ALA A 277 -7.79 9.51 -28.47
CA ALA A 277 -8.34 9.15 -27.17
C ALA A 277 -7.38 8.21 -26.42
N LEU A 278 -6.97 7.10 -27.05
CA LEU A 278 -6.07 6.10 -26.47
C LEU A 278 -4.74 6.71 -26.01
N ARG A 279 -4.10 7.57 -26.81
CA ARG A 279 -2.82 8.20 -26.45
C ARG A 279 -2.91 9.16 -25.26
N THR A 280 -4.10 9.73 -25.02
CA THR A 280 -4.33 10.65 -23.90
C THR A 280 -4.77 9.95 -22.62
N LEU A 281 -5.13 8.67 -22.68
CA LEU A 281 -5.50 7.91 -21.49
C LEU A 281 -4.32 7.78 -20.55
N ILE A 282 -4.63 7.87 -19.26
CA ILE A 282 -3.70 7.63 -18.16
C ILE A 282 -4.30 6.53 -17.26
N PRO A 283 -3.47 5.89 -16.42
CA PRO A 283 -3.97 5.01 -15.37
C PRO A 283 -5.01 5.71 -14.50
N ASP A 284 -6.14 5.04 -14.29
CA ASP A 284 -7.33 5.54 -13.60
C ASP A 284 -7.29 5.22 -12.10
N GLU A 285 -7.67 6.21 -11.27
CA GLU A 285 -7.66 6.10 -9.80
C GLU A 285 -8.77 5.18 -9.30
N GLN A 286 -9.95 5.21 -9.92
CA GLN A 286 -11.09 4.36 -9.55
C GLN A 286 -10.82 2.90 -9.88
N PHE A 287 -10.32 2.60 -11.08
CA PHE A 287 -9.93 1.26 -11.48
C PHE A 287 -8.93 0.64 -10.49
N LEU A 288 -7.88 1.39 -10.15
CA LEU A 288 -6.84 0.90 -9.24
C LEU A 288 -7.37 0.66 -7.82
N ARG A 289 -8.24 1.55 -7.33
CA ARG A 289 -8.89 1.40 -6.03
C ARG A 289 -9.74 0.14 -5.97
N ASP A 290 -10.58 -0.06 -6.97
CA ASP A 290 -11.51 -1.20 -7.04
C ASP A 290 -10.72 -2.51 -7.16
N LEU A 291 -9.65 -2.52 -7.96
CA LEU A 291 -8.70 -3.63 -8.05
C LEU A 291 -8.04 -3.95 -6.69
N MET A 292 -7.61 -2.93 -5.95
CA MET A 292 -6.99 -3.13 -4.62
C MET A 292 -8.00 -3.66 -3.60
N LEU A 293 -9.22 -3.14 -3.57
CA LEU A 293 -10.28 -3.61 -2.67
C LEU A 293 -10.62 -5.08 -2.89
N GLU A 294 -10.60 -5.53 -4.15
CA GLU A 294 -10.96 -6.90 -4.50
C GLU A 294 -9.79 -7.89 -4.30
N GLN A 295 -8.57 -7.51 -4.66
CA GLN A 295 -7.48 -8.48 -4.85
C GLN A 295 -6.31 -8.33 -3.87
N ASP A 296 -6.22 -7.28 -3.04
CA ASP A 296 -4.99 -7.01 -2.27
C ASP A 296 -4.60 -8.11 -1.28
N LYS A 297 -5.54 -8.63 -0.49
CA LYS A 297 -5.33 -9.69 0.51
C LYS A 297 -4.86 -10.97 -0.16
N ARG A 298 -5.52 -11.36 -1.26
CA ARG A 298 -5.15 -12.52 -2.07
C ARG A 298 -3.76 -12.35 -2.69
N ALA A 299 -3.46 -11.20 -3.29
CA ALA A 299 -2.17 -10.91 -3.88
C ALA A 299 -1.04 -10.93 -2.82
N THR A 300 -1.27 -10.36 -1.63
CA THR A 300 -0.32 -10.45 -0.50
C THR A 300 -0.07 -11.91 -0.12
N GLN A 301 -1.13 -12.71 0.01
CA GLN A 301 -1.02 -14.13 0.39
C GLN A 301 -0.21 -14.93 -0.65
N ILE A 302 -0.46 -14.75 -1.95
CA ILE A 302 0.27 -15.44 -3.03
C ILE A 302 1.77 -15.09 -2.98
N VAL A 303 2.10 -13.81 -2.86
CA VAL A 303 3.49 -13.34 -2.79
C VAL A 303 4.21 -13.96 -1.60
N VAL A 304 3.63 -13.87 -0.40
CA VAL A 304 4.29 -14.33 0.83
C VAL A 304 4.34 -15.85 0.91
N ALA A 305 3.33 -16.56 0.40
CA ALA A 305 3.34 -18.02 0.28
C ALA A 305 4.49 -18.50 -0.63
N GLY A 306 4.76 -17.77 -1.71
CA GLY A 306 5.86 -18.07 -2.63
C GLY A 306 7.27 -17.97 -2.02
N TRP A 307 7.42 -17.36 -0.84
CA TRP A 307 8.72 -17.28 -0.16
C TRP A 307 9.08 -18.51 0.66
N ASP A 308 8.11 -19.39 0.93
CA ASP A 308 8.31 -20.66 1.62
C ASP A 308 9.08 -20.56 2.96
N LEU A 309 8.75 -19.53 3.75
CA LEU A 309 9.33 -19.31 5.09
C LEU A 309 9.02 -20.49 6.03
N LYS A 310 10.05 -21.08 6.64
CA LYS A 310 9.94 -22.30 7.45
C LYS A 310 9.73 -22.04 8.94
N ARG A 311 10.22 -20.90 9.45
CA ARG A 311 10.22 -20.58 10.89
C ARG A 311 9.27 -19.44 11.23
N VAL A 312 8.93 -18.62 10.25
CA VAL A 312 8.00 -17.50 10.38
C VAL A 312 6.78 -17.75 9.48
N PRO A 313 5.69 -18.37 9.98
CA PRO A 313 4.55 -18.81 9.17
C PRO A 313 3.62 -17.64 8.77
N LEU A 314 4.18 -16.61 8.14
CA LEU A 314 3.45 -15.41 7.72
C LEU A 314 2.29 -15.74 6.78
N SER A 315 2.52 -16.65 5.82
CA SER A 315 1.52 -17.06 4.83
C SER A 315 0.27 -17.67 5.47
N GLN A 316 0.43 -18.44 6.55
CA GLN A 316 -0.70 -19.03 7.28
C GLN A 316 -1.57 -17.95 7.95
N HIS A 317 -0.93 -16.93 8.54
CA HIS A 317 -1.66 -15.82 9.17
C HIS A 317 -2.33 -14.94 8.12
N LEU A 318 -1.70 -14.71 6.97
CA LEU A 318 -2.28 -13.96 5.85
C LEU A 318 -3.43 -14.72 5.19
N LEU A 319 -3.33 -16.05 5.07
CA LEU A 319 -4.43 -16.89 4.56
C LEU A 319 -5.69 -16.73 5.42
N SER A 320 -5.55 -16.58 6.75
CA SER A 320 -6.72 -16.34 7.59
C SER A 320 -7.47 -15.04 7.25
N PHE A 321 -6.84 -14.01 6.65
CA PHE A 321 -7.56 -12.84 6.14
C PHE A 321 -8.36 -13.09 4.88
N VAL A 322 -8.01 -14.13 4.12
CA VAL A 322 -8.72 -14.55 2.91
C VAL A 322 -9.90 -15.46 3.27
N GLU A 323 -9.74 -16.30 4.30
CA GLU A 323 -10.72 -17.32 4.69
C GLU A 323 -11.70 -16.88 5.80
N ALA A 324 -11.29 -15.96 6.67
CA ALA A 324 -12.11 -15.53 7.81
C ALA A 324 -13.36 -14.78 7.36
N LYS A 325 -14.49 -15.08 8.02
CA LYS A 325 -15.74 -14.33 7.82
C LYS A 325 -15.81 -13.14 8.76
N ASP A 326 -15.39 -13.36 10.00
CA ASP A 326 -15.40 -12.37 11.05
C ASP A 326 -14.03 -12.25 11.75
N TYR A 327 -13.86 -11.18 12.53
CA TYR A 327 -12.63 -10.93 13.29
C TYR A 327 -12.22 -12.08 14.20
N ASP A 328 -13.20 -12.80 14.75
CA ASP A 328 -12.96 -13.90 15.69
C ASP A 328 -12.47 -15.19 15.03
N ASP A 329 -12.65 -15.32 13.72
CA ASP A 329 -12.13 -16.46 12.94
C ASP A 329 -10.63 -16.31 12.63
N LEU A 330 -10.08 -15.10 12.79
CA LEU A 330 -8.68 -14.82 12.54
C LEU A 330 -7.78 -15.50 13.58
N SER A 331 -6.63 -15.99 13.13
CA SER A 331 -5.56 -16.45 14.02
C SER A 331 -5.03 -15.33 14.93
N ASP A 332 -4.37 -15.66 16.06
CA ASP A 332 -3.90 -14.67 17.03
C ASP A 332 -3.05 -13.53 16.42
N TYR A 333 -2.10 -13.88 15.54
CA TYR A 333 -1.27 -12.88 14.84
C TYR A 333 -2.06 -12.10 13.78
N ALA A 334 -3.05 -12.72 13.13
CA ALA A 334 -3.92 -12.03 12.19
C ALA A 334 -4.87 -11.05 12.89
N GLN A 335 -5.38 -11.40 14.07
CA GLN A 335 -6.14 -10.48 14.92
C GLN A 335 -5.33 -9.26 15.35
N ILE A 336 -4.03 -9.47 15.68
CA ILE A 336 -3.10 -8.38 15.97
C ILE A 336 -2.87 -7.52 14.74
N LEU A 337 -2.61 -8.13 13.59
CA LEU A 337 -2.42 -7.41 12.34
C LEU A 337 -3.66 -6.59 12.00
N ALA A 338 -4.86 -7.14 12.15
CA ALA A 338 -6.11 -6.46 11.88
C ALA A 338 -6.31 -5.24 12.79
N GLN A 339 -5.99 -5.36 14.08
CA GLN A 339 -6.00 -4.22 15.01
C GLN A 339 -4.94 -3.18 14.63
N ALA A 340 -3.69 -3.61 14.42
CA ALA A 340 -2.61 -2.70 14.05
C ALA A 340 -2.94 -1.93 12.75
N ASN A 341 -3.48 -2.63 11.76
CA ASN A 341 -3.89 -2.06 10.48
C ASN A 341 -4.99 -1.02 10.68
N ALA A 342 -6.11 -1.41 11.30
CA ALA A 342 -7.25 -0.52 11.54
C ALA A 342 -6.84 0.76 12.31
N TYR A 343 -5.99 0.63 13.33
CA TYR A 343 -5.52 1.80 14.07
C TYR A 343 -4.56 2.67 13.25
N SER A 344 -3.70 2.06 12.43
CA SER A 344 -2.80 2.77 11.49
C SER A 344 -3.58 3.59 10.47
N GLU A 345 -4.56 2.98 9.80
CA GLU A 345 -5.46 3.65 8.84
C GLU A 345 -6.21 4.81 9.52
N PHE A 346 -6.80 4.56 10.69
CA PHE A 346 -7.45 5.59 11.49
C PHE A 346 -6.53 6.78 11.79
N ARG A 347 -5.29 6.52 12.24
CA ARG A 347 -4.33 7.59 12.60
C ARG A 347 -3.94 8.42 11.39
N MET A 348 -3.72 7.78 10.24
CA MET A 348 -3.34 8.46 9.00
C MET A 348 -4.50 9.30 8.44
N LEU A 349 -5.72 8.75 8.40
CA LEU A 349 -6.90 9.48 7.95
C LEU A 349 -7.28 10.62 8.94
N LYS A 350 -7.07 10.42 10.25
CA LYS A 350 -7.28 11.46 11.26
C LYS A 350 -6.30 12.63 11.11
N GLU A 351 -5.04 12.38 10.77
CA GLU A 351 -4.02 13.42 10.54
C GLU A 351 -4.42 14.39 9.43
N ILE A 352 -5.25 13.93 8.48
CA ILE A 352 -5.75 14.72 7.34
C ILE A 352 -7.23 15.12 7.47
N GLY A 353 -7.86 14.88 8.62
CA GLY A 353 -9.26 15.27 8.88
C GLY A 353 -10.31 14.46 8.12
N MET A 354 -10.01 13.24 7.71
CA MET A 354 -10.88 12.37 6.90
C MET A 354 -11.49 11.20 7.69
N VAL A 355 -11.76 11.41 8.99
CA VAL A 355 -12.44 10.43 9.86
C VAL A 355 -13.37 11.15 10.82
N GLU A 356 -14.61 10.69 10.91
CA GLU A 356 -15.57 11.15 11.91
C GLU A 356 -15.50 10.34 13.21
N ALA A 357 -15.89 10.95 14.34
CA ALA A 357 -15.82 10.32 15.66
C ALA A 357 -16.64 9.02 15.76
N GLU A 358 -17.84 8.99 15.15
CA GLU A 358 -18.69 7.79 15.12
C GLU A 358 -18.10 6.67 14.26
N GLU A 359 -17.44 7.00 13.15
CA GLU A 359 -16.74 6.01 12.31
C GLU A 359 -15.58 5.39 13.09
N ALA A 360 -14.78 6.21 13.80
CA ALA A 360 -13.70 5.72 14.65
C ALA A 360 -14.22 4.81 15.78
N LYS A 361 -15.33 5.18 16.43
CA LYS A 361 -15.95 4.35 17.48
C LYS A 361 -16.44 3.01 16.92
N HIS A 362 -17.05 3.00 15.74
CA HIS A 362 -17.48 1.78 15.08
C HIS A 362 -16.28 0.88 14.75
N LEU A 363 -15.24 1.45 14.16
CA LEU A 363 -13.99 0.74 13.85
C LEU A 363 -13.38 0.09 15.11
N PHE A 364 -13.29 0.86 16.20
CA PHE A 364 -12.73 0.35 17.45
C PHE A 364 -13.57 -0.77 18.08
N THR A 365 -14.89 -0.71 17.92
CA THR A 365 -15.79 -1.77 18.38
C THR A 365 -15.59 -3.05 17.55
N ARG A 366 -15.54 -2.92 16.22
CA ARG A 366 -15.36 -4.04 15.28
C ARG A 366 -14.10 -4.85 15.57
N TYR A 367 -12.99 -4.17 15.84
CA TYR A 367 -11.70 -4.80 16.11
C TYR A 367 -11.40 -4.96 17.61
N LYS A 368 -12.42 -4.87 18.47
CA LYS A 368 -12.35 -5.15 19.92
C LYS A 368 -11.25 -4.38 20.66
N PHE A 369 -11.10 -3.09 20.35
CA PHE A 369 -10.19 -2.23 21.09
C PHE A 369 -10.75 -1.87 22.47
N ASP A 370 -9.92 -2.03 23.50
CA ASP A 370 -10.22 -1.55 24.84
C ASP A 370 -9.53 -0.20 25.13
N LYS A 371 -9.91 0.47 26.23
CA LYS A 371 -9.38 1.80 26.58
C LYS A 371 -7.87 1.80 26.86
N THR A 372 -7.34 0.75 27.48
CA THR A 372 -5.93 0.69 27.84
C THR A 372 -5.08 0.36 26.62
N MET A 373 -5.59 -0.50 25.72
CA MET A 373 -4.98 -0.76 24.41
C MET A 373 -4.86 0.54 23.61
N LEU A 374 -5.93 1.33 23.53
CA LEU A 374 -5.90 2.62 22.84
C LEU A 374 -4.97 3.65 23.51
N ALA A 375 -4.67 3.52 24.80
CA ALA A 375 -3.68 4.36 25.48
C ALA A 375 -2.26 3.95 25.07
N ASP A 376 -1.96 2.65 25.10
CA ASP A 376 -0.64 2.13 24.68
C ASP A 376 -0.33 2.50 23.23
N LEU A 377 -1.28 2.29 22.31
CA LEU A 377 -1.11 2.60 20.88
C LEU A 377 -0.98 4.11 20.59
N ARG A 378 -1.32 5.00 21.54
CA ARG A 378 -1.09 6.44 21.36
C ARG A 378 0.39 6.80 21.52
N GLU A 379 1.10 6.09 22.37
CA GLU A 379 2.52 6.31 22.67
C GLU A 379 3.47 5.66 21.64
N VAL A 380 2.95 4.78 20.78
CA VAL A 380 3.75 4.12 19.74
C VAL A 380 4.19 5.12 18.66
N SER A 381 5.49 5.17 18.41
CA SER A 381 6.05 5.89 17.26
C SER A 381 5.62 5.23 15.95
N LEU A 382 5.00 6.00 15.06
CA LEU A 382 4.52 5.50 13.76
C LEU A 382 5.46 5.79 12.59
N LYS A 383 6.44 6.69 12.79
CA LYS A 383 7.25 7.25 11.69
C LYS A 383 8.69 6.72 11.65
N ASN A 384 9.16 6.06 12.72
CA ASN A 384 10.52 5.57 12.83
C ASN A 384 10.54 4.05 12.97
N ILE A 385 11.52 3.39 12.35
CA ILE A 385 11.77 1.95 12.56
C ILE A 385 12.06 1.71 14.04
N ARG A 386 11.38 0.73 14.63
CA ARG A 386 11.62 0.32 16.02
C ARG A 386 13.04 -0.25 16.14
N ILE A 387 13.86 0.45 16.92
CA ILE A 387 15.23 0.06 17.25
C ILE A 387 15.42 0.18 18.76
N THR A 388 16.01 -0.84 19.35
CA THR A 388 16.43 -0.88 20.75
C THR A 388 17.90 -0.55 20.80
N VAL A 389 18.29 0.51 21.51
CA VAL A 389 19.71 0.83 21.68
C VAL A 389 20.16 0.18 23.00
N PRO A 390 21.03 -0.85 22.98
CA PRO A 390 21.41 -1.59 24.20
C PRO A 390 21.89 -0.65 25.29
N GLU A 391 21.50 -0.79 26.56
CA GLU A 391 22.10 0.03 27.62
C GLU A 391 23.61 -0.30 27.72
N SER A 392 24.43 0.74 27.89
CA SER A 392 25.90 0.65 27.90
C SER A 392 26.44 0.13 29.22
#